data_AF-A0A836MGZ6-F1
#
_entry.id   AF-A0A836MGZ6-F1
#
_cell.length_a   1.000
_cell.length_b   1.000
_cell.length_c   1.000
_cell.angle_alpha   90.00
_cell.angle_beta   90.00
_cell.angle_gamma   90.00
#
_symmetry.space_group_name_H-M   'P 1'
#
loop_
_entity.id
_entity.type
_entity.pdbx_description
1 polymer ?
#
loop_
_entity_poly.entity_id
_entity_poly.type
_entity_poly.pdbx_seq_one_letter_code
_entity_poly.pdbx_strand_id
1 'polypeptide(L)'
;MNKKGLIQFRFVELFTGNNIPNLYHVIKNEKGTTIASGMTNSNGLTVMISRDVGDTLYVYLKNIITGDLKEKVRHTVIYKKEIVRVTSSKILLDNITLAKSTNKPGNYRYLTHKVKKGENLSSISHRFNCKVSEIVHLNKLKNPDHIDVGQIIKIPYKGASSDSKKSPDNKQSKHENNKSSSTQKVNSHENNNKNTSDKPQKRIESKDITDEYTKESGKPMKVATNATSPCICKQYNLAWGSKVSCEFRKRVIKIAQNLWPNDSENMASQLMAVMHLETTGTFSPKVGTFTRKNLTDSADGGYVGLIQFGKGAAIDLKVKRSDLAKMTAIQQLDYVEKFYQLSSAHTKIKTLTGLYLWVNYPKNVRENRLGNDDIVYAAPKDAEVTSVKFLESPYYQNPIFMKEDGEFKRNGKKIVNQGIKNGSTKVWEVQREIEKHYNDGMKQENKATDFTCAYEQISQSNKKTNLDMDIFAKTLRKRAESKSQGKCAKYVRIALEAAGADTTGHPVPASDWGPTLIKNGYKEVTPAFDHPQKGDIYIITKTASHQYGHIAGYDGTQWISDFRQKSQVIYKDKVNYRYFRIQ
;
A
#
# COMPACT_ATOMS: atom_id res chain seq x y z
N MET A 1 32.76 -29.28 -4.27
CA MET A 1 32.12 -28.50 -3.19
C MET A 1 30.66 -28.24 -3.53
N ASN A 2 29.72 -28.38 -2.59
CA ASN A 2 28.34 -27.91 -2.82
C ASN A 2 28.35 -26.38 -3.00
N LYS A 3 27.71 -25.92 -4.08
CA LYS A 3 27.46 -24.50 -4.37
C LYS A 3 26.70 -23.87 -3.20
N LYS A 4 27.10 -22.67 -2.76
CA LYS A 4 26.46 -21.91 -1.66
C LYS A 4 25.70 -20.69 -2.19
N GLY A 5 24.50 -20.44 -1.69
CA GLY A 5 23.77 -19.18 -1.86
C GLY A 5 23.96 -18.23 -0.67
N LEU A 6 23.62 -16.95 -0.86
CA LEU A 6 23.54 -15.94 0.20
C LEU A 6 22.17 -15.26 0.16
N ILE A 7 21.33 -15.49 1.16
CA ILE A 7 19.95 -14.98 1.20
C ILE A 7 19.75 -14.01 2.35
N GLN A 8 18.98 -12.96 2.09
CA GLN A 8 18.47 -12.06 3.12
C GLN A 8 16.99 -11.80 2.84
N PHE A 9 16.12 -11.84 3.85
CA PHE A 9 14.72 -11.48 3.66
C PHE A 9 14.53 -9.99 3.97
N ARG A 10 13.75 -9.27 3.15
CA ARG A 10 13.31 -7.90 3.41
C ARG A 10 11.82 -7.87 3.63
N PHE A 11 11.40 -7.58 4.85
CA PHE A 11 9.99 -7.40 5.17
C PHE A 11 9.55 -5.99 4.83
N VAL A 12 8.48 -5.91 4.03
CA VAL A 12 7.83 -4.65 3.66
C VAL A 12 6.33 -4.75 3.90
N GLU A 13 5.72 -3.61 4.17
CA GLU A 13 4.28 -3.47 4.24
C GLU A 13 3.65 -3.75 2.87
N LEU A 14 2.59 -4.56 2.85
CA LEU A 14 1.88 -4.96 1.62
C LEU A 14 1.32 -3.76 0.84
N PHE A 15 0.87 -2.72 1.53
CA PHE A 15 0.13 -1.60 0.94
C PHE A 15 0.99 -0.37 0.65
N THR A 16 1.86 0.03 1.58
CA THR A 16 2.75 1.20 1.40
C THR A 16 4.07 0.83 0.74
N GLY A 17 4.47 -0.45 0.78
CA GLY A 17 5.81 -0.89 0.37
C GLY A 17 6.93 -0.49 1.33
N ASN A 18 6.63 0.21 2.43
CA ASN A 18 7.59 0.66 3.43
C ASN A 18 8.27 -0.53 4.12
N ASN A 19 9.54 -0.37 4.48
CA ASN A 19 10.27 -1.37 5.26
C ASN A 19 9.62 -1.56 6.65
N ILE A 20 9.54 -2.80 7.13
CA ILE A 20 9.02 -3.11 8.47
C ILE A 20 10.22 -3.37 9.41
N PRO A 21 10.66 -2.39 10.23
CA PRO A 21 11.71 -2.59 11.21
C PRO A 21 11.22 -3.33 12.47
N ASN A 22 12.15 -3.84 13.27
CA ASN A 22 11.93 -4.48 14.57
C ASN A 22 11.00 -5.72 14.56
N LEU A 23 10.75 -6.32 13.40
CA LEU A 23 9.86 -7.47 13.22
C LEU A 23 10.55 -8.78 13.61
N TYR A 24 10.08 -9.44 14.67
CA TYR A 24 10.66 -10.71 15.10
C TYR A 24 10.31 -11.87 14.16
N HIS A 25 11.33 -12.56 13.67
CA HIS A 25 11.28 -13.69 12.76
C HIS A 25 12.12 -14.87 13.28
N VAL A 26 11.78 -16.06 12.80
CA VAL A 26 12.54 -17.31 12.96
C VAL A 26 12.61 -17.98 11.59
N ILE A 27 13.79 -18.39 11.17
CA ILE A 27 14.02 -19.04 9.88
C ILE A 27 14.50 -20.46 10.18
N LYS A 28 13.80 -21.46 9.66
CA LYS A 28 14.09 -22.90 9.85
C LYS A 28 14.46 -23.56 8.52
N ASN A 29 15.10 -24.73 8.59
CA ASN A 29 15.24 -25.65 7.45
C ASN A 29 14.05 -26.62 7.38
N GLU A 30 14.05 -27.48 6.37
CA GLU A 30 13.10 -28.60 6.18
C GLU A 30 13.01 -29.54 7.39
N LYS A 31 14.09 -29.69 8.18
CA LYS A 31 14.12 -30.51 9.41
C LYS A 31 13.61 -29.76 10.65
N GLY A 32 13.01 -28.58 10.49
CA GLY A 32 12.53 -27.75 11.60
C GLY A 32 13.62 -27.10 12.47
N THR A 33 14.91 -27.32 12.16
CA THR A 33 16.05 -26.72 12.87
C THR A 33 16.11 -25.22 12.61
N THR A 34 16.19 -24.41 13.66
CA THR A 34 16.37 -22.96 13.54
C THR A 34 17.74 -22.61 12.95
N ILE A 35 17.74 -21.87 11.85
CA ILE A 35 18.91 -21.37 11.12
C ILE A 35 19.26 -19.95 11.55
N ALA A 36 18.26 -19.08 11.70
CA ALA A 36 18.42 -17.69 12.13
C ALA A 36 17.16 -17.20 12.86
N SER A 37 17.28 -16.23 13.76
CA SER A 37 16.14 -15.64 14.48
C SER A 37 16.45 -14.28 15.12
N GLY A 38 15.40 -13.52 15.46
CA GLY A 38 15.44 -12.17 16.05
C GLY A 38 14.62 -11.14 15.24
N MET A 39 14.91 -9.85 15.37
CA MET A 39 14.19 -8.71 14.72
C MET A 39 14.65 -8.34 13.28
N THR A 40 13.94 -7.46 12.57
CA THR A 40 14.46 -6.79 11.36
C THR A 40 15.16 -5.47 11.69
N ASN A 41 16.11 -5.03 10.85
CA ASN A 41 16.74 -3.70 10.98
C ASN A 41 15.85 -2.57 10.42
N SER A 42 16.32 -1.32 10.47
CA SER A 42 15.63 -0.12 9.94
C SER A 42 15.17 -0.27 8.48
N ASN A 43 15.90 -1.03 7.67
CA ASN A 43 15.61 -1.32 6.26
C ASN A 43 14.74 -2.58 6.07
N GLY A 44 14.11 -3.09 7.13
CA GLY A 44 13.26 -4.28 7.11
C GLY A 44 14.02 -5.58 6.85
N LEU A 45 15.35 -5.55 6.89
CA LEU A 45 16.19 -6.70 6.52
C LEU A 45 16.46 -7.62 7.72
N THR A 46 16.47 -8.93 7.45
CA THR A 46 16.99 -9.97 8.35
C THR A 46 18.53 -10.02 8.30
N VAL A 47 19.14 -10.98 9.00
CA VAL A 47 20.52 -11.41 8.66
C VAL A 47 20.62 -11.97 7.26
N MET A 48 21.83 -11.88 6.71
CA MET A 48 22.23 -12.60 5.51
C MET A 48 22.67 -14.03 5.90
N ILE A 49 22.23 -15.02 5.15
CA ILE A 49 22.24 -16.44 5.52
C ILE A 49 22.98 -17.19 4.40
N SER A 50 24.03 -17.97 4.73
CA SER A 50 24.72 -18.82 3.77
C SER A 50 24.30 -20.28 3.88
N ARG A 51 23.78 -20.84 2.79
CA ARG A 51 23.23 -22.20 2.72
C ARG A 51 23.64 -22.90 1.43
N ASP A 52 23.55 -24.22 1.40
CA ASP A 52 23.83 -24.97 0.19
C ASP A 52 22.66 -24.82 -0.79
N VAL A 53 22.98 -24.75 -2.08
CA VAL A 53 21.97 -24.60 -3.13
C VAL A 53 21.04 -25.81 -3.12
N GLY A 54 19.74 -25.57 -3.13
CA GLY A 54 18.70 -26.57 -2.93
C GLY A 54 18.15 -26.67 -1.49
N ASP A 55 18.82 -26.12 -0.47
CA ASP A 55 18.23 -26.04 0.88
C ASP A 55 16.95 -25.17 0.87
N THR A 56 15.81 -25.67 1.37
CA THR A 56 14.62 -24.82 1.59
C THR A 56 14.63 -24.14 2.95
N LEU A 57 14.36 -22.84 2.96
CA LEU A 57 14.21 -22.00 4.16
C LEU A 57 12.74 -21.65 4.40
N TYR A 58 12.29 -21.85 5.65
CA TYR A 58 10.94 -21.60 6.12
C TYR A 58 10.98 -20.41 7.07
N VAL A 59 10.33 -19.31 6.69
CA VAL A 59 10.35 -18.04 7.44
C VAL A 59 9.05 -17.89 8.22
N TYR A 60 9.19 -17.89 9.54
CA TYR A 60 8.12 -17.67 10.50
C TYR A 60 8.21 -16.25 11.05
N LEU A 61 7.07 -15.61 11.25
CA LEU A 61 6.96 -14.41 12.07
C LEU A 61 6.38 -14.76 13.43
N LYS A 62 6.93 -14.16 14.49
CA LYS A 62 6.37 -14.31 15.84
C LYS A 62 5.25 -13.30 16.05
N ASN A 63 4.04 -13.79 16.31
CA ASN A 63 3.00 -12.99 16.94
C ASN A 63 3.46 -12.67 18.37
N ILE A 64 3.53 -11.39 18.73
CA ILE A 64 4.04 -11.02 20.06
C ILE A 64 2.97 -11.04 21.15
N ILE A 65 1.67 -11.06 20.81
CA ILE A 65 0.61 -11.25 21.81
C ILE A 65 0.57 -12.72 22.23
N THR A 66 0.38 -13.61 21.26
CA THR A 66 0.18 -15.04 21.54
C THR A 66 1.48 -15.81 21.68
N GLY A 67 2.59 -15.25 21.20
CA GLY A 67 3.89 -15.92 21.12
C GLY A 67 4.06 -16.83 19.90
N ASP A 68 2.99 -17.08 19.14
CA ASP A 68 2.97 -18.07 18.05
C ASP A 68 3.89 -17.74 16.88
N LEU A 69 4.49 -18.77 16.29
CA LEU A 69 5.24 -18.68 15.05
C LEU A 69 4.35 -19.04 13.86
N LYS A 70 3.99 -18.05 13.04
CA LYS A 70 3.22 -18.27 11.80
C LYS A 70 4.14 -18.23 10.58
N GLU A 71 4.14 -19.30 9.79
CA GLU A 71 4.86 -19.37 8.52
C GLU A 71 4.34 -18.31 7.55
N LYS A 72 5.26 -17.66 6.83
CA LYS A 72 4.94 -16.60 5.86
C LYS A 72 5.60 -16.80 4.50
N VAL A 73 6.80 -17.36 4.46
CA VAL A 73 7.56 -17.58 3.21
C VAL A 73 8.29 -18.90 3.26
N ARG A 74 8.30 -19.60 2.12
CA ARG A 74 9.20 -20.71 1.83
C ARG A 74 10.07 -20.29 0.65
N HIS A 75 11.39 -20.45 0.76
CA HIS A 75 12.33 -20.04 -0.29
C HIS A 75 13.50 -21.03 -0.40
N THR A 76 13.73 -21.55 -1.61
CA THR A 76 14.81 -22.51 -1.89
C THR A 76 16.06 -21.77 -2.33
N VAL A 77 17.20 -22.14 -1.73
CA VAL A 77 18.48 -21.44 -1.90
C VAL A 77 19.05 -21.64 -3.30
N ILE A 78 19.39 -20.54 -3.98
CA ILE A 78 20.01 -20.56 -5.32
C ILE A 78 21.44 -20.00 -5.32
N TYR A 79 22.22 -20.27 -6.37
CA TYR A 79 23.65 -19.96 -6.44
C TYR A 79 23.94 -18.47 -6.75
N LYS A 80 23.46 -17.57 -5.90
CA LYS A 80 23.74 -16.12 -5.96
C LYS A 80 23.55 -15.47 -4.59
N LYS A 81 23.86 -14.17 -4.52
CA LYS A 81 23.36 -13.30 -3.44
C LYS A 81 21.98 -12.77 -3.81
N GLU A 82 21.02 -12.88 -2.92
CA GLU A 82 19.64 -12.45 -3.14
C GLU A 82 19.01 -11.79 -1.90
N ILE A 83 18.14 -10.81 -2.17
CA ILE A 83 17.25 -10.21 -1.16
C ILE A 83 15.82 -10.60 -1.52
N VAL A 84 15.24 -11.51 -0.74
CA VAL A 84 13.87 -12.00 -0.93
C VAL A 84 12.91 -10.99 -0.30
N ARG A 85 12.15 -10.28 -1.12
CA ARG A 85 11.12 -9.33 -0.66
C ARG A 85 9.91 -10.10 -0.12
N VAL A 86 9.62 -9.90 1.16
CA VAL A 86 8.48 -10.50 1.86
C VAL A 86 7.44 -9.41 2.13
N THR A 87 6.32 -9.44 1.42
CA THR A 87 5.20 -8.55 1.67
C THR A 87 4.35 -9.09 2.83
N SER A 88 4.07 -8.24 3.82
CA SER A 88 3.11 -8.54 4.89
C SER A 88 2.24 -7.32 5.15
N SER A 89 0.94 -7.52 5.30
CA SER A 89 0.05 -6.44 5.73
C SER A 89 0.45 -6.00 7.13
N LYS A 90 0.71 -4.71 7.34
CA LYS A 90 0.88 -4.14 8.68
C LYS A 90 -0.37 -4.39 9.55
N ILE A 91 -1.54 -4.43 8.92
CA ILE A 91 -2.83 -4.79 9.50
C ILE A 91 -2.92 -6.29 9.93
N LEU A 92 -2.14 -7.19 9.33
CA LEU A 92 -1.95 -8.57 9.85
C LEU A 92 -0.92 -8.63 10.99
N LEU A 93 -0.35 -7.48 11.35
CA LEU A 93 0.53 -7.25 12.49
C LEU A 93 -0.12 -6.25 13.47
N ASP A 94 -1.37 -5.79 13.26
CA ASP A 94 -2.05 -4.90 14.21
C ASP A 94 -2.63 -5.72 15.36
N ASN A 95 -1.90 -5.62 16.48
CA ASN A 95 -1.84 -6.42 17.71
C ASN A 95 -0.36 -6.60 18.12
N ILE A 96 0.58 -6.44 17.17
CA ILE A 96 2.01 -6.30 17.46
C ILE A 96 2.30 -4.88 17.97
N THR A 97 2.12 -4.68 19.28
CA THR A 97 2.81 -3.64 20.06
C THR A 97 4.32 -3.76 19.86
N LEU A 98 4.88 -3.14 18.81
CA LEU A 98 6.33 -3.08 18.57
C LEU A 98 7.03 -2.72 19.88
N ALA A 99 7.72 -3.68 20.48
CA ALA A 99 8.26 -3.50 21.82
C ALA A 99 9.18 -2.28 21.82
N LYS A 100 8.87 -1.27 22.66
CA LYS A 100 9.75 -0.12 22.82
C LYS A 100 11.13 -0.65 23.20
N SER A 101 12.11 -0.32 22.37
CA SER A 101 13.48 -0.81 22.47
C SER A 101 14.09 -0.39 23.82
N THR A 102 14.08 -1.32 24.79
CA THR A 102 14.98 -1.29 25.95
C THR A 102 16.35 -1.88 25.60
N ASN A 103 16.45 -2.55 24.45
CA ASN A 103 17.68 -3.08 23.89
C ASN A 103 18.01 -2.40 22.55
N LYS A 104 19.26 -1.91 22.42
CA LYS A 104 19.86 -1.34 21.20
C LYS A 104 19.51 -2.17 19.94
N PRO A 105 19.39 -1.55 18.75
CA PRO A 105 18.89 -2.18 17.53
C PRO A 105 19.43 -3.59 17.32
N GLY A 106 18.51 -4.54 17.10
CA GLY A 106 18.74 -5.98 17.29
C GLY A 106 20.08 -6.48 16.74
N ASN A 107 20.80 -7.25 17.57
CA ASN A 107 22.21 -7.67 17.39
C ASN A 107 22.45 -8.59 16.19
N TYR A 108 22.34 -8.03 14.98
CA TYR A 108 22.54 -8.72 13.72
C TYR A 108 23.79 -8.26 13.03
N ARG A 109 24.89 -8.79 13.55
CA ARG A 109 26.23 -8.63 13.03
C ARG A 109 26.82 -9.97 12.61
N TYR A 110 25.98 -10.89 12.13
CA TYR A 110 26.42 -12.23 11.74
C TYR A 110 25.72 -12.83 10.52
N LEU A 111 26.51 -13.50 9.70
CA LEU A 111 26.09 -14.52 8.75
C LEU A 111 25.77 -15.84 9.48
N THR A 112 25.24 -16.82 8.77
CA THR A 112 25.17 -18.21 9.24
C THR A 112 25.76 -19.14 8.19
N HIS A 113 26.48 -20.17 8.62
CA HIS A 113 27.13 -21.17 7.77
C HIS A 113 26.82 -22.58 8.28
N LYS A 114 26.62 -23.53 7.35
CA LYS A 114 26.46 -24.96 7.66
C LYS A 114 27.79 -25.67 7.40
N VAL A 115 28.38 -26.22 8.45
CA VAL A 115 29.67 -26.94 8.47
C VAL A 115 29.62 -28.13 7.50
N LYS A 116 30.65 -28.26 6.66
CA LYS A 116 30.82 -29.38 5.71
C LYS A 116 31.85 -30.39 6.21
N LYS A 117 31.81 -31.61 5.65
CA LYS A 117 32.86 -32.63 5.87
C LYS A 117 34.23 -32.03 5.52
N GLY A 118 35.16 -32.06 6.48
CA GLY A 118 36.52 -31.50 6.35
C GLY A 118 36.65 -30.01 6.66
N GLU A 119 35.60 -29.33 7.16
CA GLU A 119 35.71 -27.96 7.67
C GLU A 119 35.92 -27.94 9.19
N ASN A 120 36.67 -26.94 9.67
CA ASN A 120 36.91 -26.63 11.08
C ASN A 120 36.79 -25.11 11.31
N LEU A 121 36.78 -24.63 12.56
CA LEU A 121 36.60 -23.20 12.81
C LEU A 121 37.66 -22.32 12.12
N SER A 122 38.91 -22.77 12.02
CA SER A 122 40.02 -22.02 11.40
C SER A 122 39.90 -21.89 9.88
N SER A 123 39.45 -22.93 9.18
CA SER A 123 39.20 -22.88 7.72
C SER A 123 37.93 -22.09 7.39
N ILE A 124 36.94 -22.11 8.28
CA ILE A 124 35.73 -21.28 8.19
C ILE A 124 36.07 -19.82 8.46
N SER A 125 36.86 -19.51 9.50
CA SER A 125 37.20 -18.13 9.87
C SER A 125 38.04 -17.45 8.78
N HIS A 126 38.98 -18.17 8.17
CA HIS A 126 39.71 -17.71 6.98
C HIS A 126 38.76 -17.40 5.83
N ARG A 127 37.87 -18.34 5.46
CA ARG A 127 36.94 -18.14 4.32
C ARG A 127 36.05 -16.90 4.49
N PHE A 128 35.62 -16.61 5.71
CA PHE A 128 34.76 -15.46 6.01
C PHE A 128 35.52 -14.22 6.53
N ASN A 129 36.86 -14.23 6.52
CA ASN A 129 37.72 -13.15 7.01
C ASN A 129 37.29 -12.63 8.41
N CYS A 130 37.24 -13.53 9.39
CA CYS A 130 36.94 -13.23 10.80
C CYS A 130 37.86 -14.03 11.73
N LYS A 131 37.84 -13.74 13.04
CA LYS A 131 38.64 -14.50 14.02
C LYS A 131 37.88 -15.73 14.50
N VAL A 132 38.58 -16.83 14.75
CA VAL A 132 38.01 -18.04 15.38
C VAL A 132 37.33 -17.70 16.71
N SER A 133 37.97 -16.87 17.54
CA SER A 133 37.43 -16.42 18.83
C SER A 133 36.10 -15.64 18.71
N GLU A 134 35.91 -14.88 17.63
CA GLU A 134 34.64 -14.20 17.36
C GLU A 134 33.54 -15.22 17.01
N ILE A 135 33.85 -16.28 16.26
CA ILE A 135 32.90 -17.38 15.98
C ILE A 135 32.56 -18.15 17.25
N VAL A 136 33.55 -18.53 18.06
CA VAL A 136 33.38 -19.26 19.33
C VAL A 136 32.45 -18.49 20.27
N HIS A 137 32.76 -17.21 20.51
CA HIS A 137 31.99 -16.35 21.41
C HIS A 137 30.55 -16.16 20.91
N LEU A 138 30.38 -15.87 19.62
CA LEU A 138 29.08 -15.63 18.99
C LEU A 138 28.14 -16.85 19.02
N ASN A 139 28.70 -18.06 19.01
CA ASN A 139 27.96 -19.33 19.07
C ASN A 139 27.88 -19.94 20.48
N LYS A 140 28.62 -19.40 21.45
CA LYS A 140 28.78 -19.97 22.79
C LYS A 140 29.28 -21.42 22.76
N LEU A 141 30.23 -21.73 21.87
CA LEU A 141 30.80 -23.07 21.76
C LEU A 141 31.62 -23.39 23.02
N LYS A 142 31.29 -24.50 23.69
CA LYS A 142 32.01 -24.98 24.88
C LYS A 142 33.41 -25.51 24.54
N ASN A 143 33.54 -26.18 23.40
CA ASN A 143 34.81 -26.65 22.85
C ASN A 143 34.99 -26.05 21.44
N PRO A 144 35.96 -25.14 21.23
CA PRO A 144 36.28 -24.58 19.91
C PRO A 144 36.72 -25.60 18.87
N ASP A 145 37.38 -26.68 19.29
CA ASP A 145 38.00 -27.65 18.40
C ASP A 145 37.02 -28.75 17.93
N HIS A 146 35.79 -28.72 18.43
CA HIS A 146 34.75 -29.69 18.11
C HIS A 146 33.52 -29.02 17.50
N ILE A 147 33.31 -29.25 16.19
CA ILE A 147 32.10 -28.87 15.45
C ILE A 147 31.62 -30.04 14.58
N ASP A 148 30.31 -30.27 14.53
CA ASP A 148 29.73 -31.39 13.81
C ASP A 148 29.51 -31.10 12.32
N VAL A 149 29.68 -32.11 11.48
CA VAL A 149 29.31 -32.02 10.06
C VAL A 149 27.80 -31.82 9.95
N GLY A 150 27.40 -30.69 9.36
CA GLY A 150 25.99 -30.28 9.26
C GLY A 150 25.53 -29.32 10.35
N GLN A 151 26.33 -29.04 11.38
CA GLN A 151 26.05 -28.01 12.38
C GLN A 151 25.89 -26.64 11.70
N ILE A 152 24.96 -25.82 12.21
CA ILE A 152 24.79 -24.44 11.77
C ILE A 152 25.46 -23.53 12.80
N ILE A 153 26.42 -22.73 12.33
CA ILE A 153 27.16 -21.77 13.14
C ILE A 153 26.98 -20.34 12.60
N LYS A 154 26.90 -19.38 13.50
CA LYS A 154 26.88 -17.95 13.24
C LYS A 154 28.30 -17.46 12.97
N ILE A 155 28.50 -16.65 11.94
CA ILE A 155 29.81 -16.13 11.54
C ILE A 155 29.76 -14.61 11.56
N PRO A 156 30.71 -13.88 12.18
CA PRO A 156 30.71 -12.41 12.18
C PRO A 156 30.58 -11.81 10.77
N TYR A 157 29.70 -10.81 10.61
CA TYR A 157 29.45 -10.14 9.33
C TYR A 157 30.17 -8.79 9.29
N LYS A 158 31.31 -8.72 8.59
CA LYS A 158 32.02 -7.47 8.28
C LYS A 158 31.29 -6.66 7.20
N GLY A 159 30.10 -6.17 7.54
CA GLY A 159 29.41 -5.09 6.82
C GLY A 159 29.58 -3.72 7.48
N ALA A 160 30.45 -3.62 8.50
CA ALA A 160 30.68 -2.40 9.27
C ALA A 160 32.17 -2.27 9.67
N SER A 161 32.87 -1.39 8.98
CA SER A 161 34.11 -0.72 9.39
C SER A 161 34.17 0.58 8.57
N SER A 162 34.41 1.76 9.13
CA SER A 162 34.96 2.08 10.46
C SER A 162 33.92 2.51 11.49
N ASP A 163 33.92 1.87 12.66
CA ASP A 163 34.26 2.57 13.91
C ASP A 163 34.45 1.58 15.05
N SER A 164 35.72 1.27 15.31
CA SER A 164 36.18 0.60 16.52
C SER A 164 37.56 1.13 16.88
N LYS A 165 37.63 2.39 17.34
CA LYS A 165 38.73 2.83 18.20
C LYS A 165 38.41 2.43 19.64
N LYS A 166 39.23 1.48 20.10
CA LYS A 166 39.66 1.20 21.48
C LYS A 166 39.01 2.05 22.58
N SER A 167 38.53 1.39 23.64
CA SER A 167 38.57 2.00 24.97
C SER A 167 40.01 2.38 25.33
N PRO A 168 40.20 3.51 26.00
CA PRO A 168 41.14 3.60 27.10
C PRO A 168 40.38 3.86 28.40
N ASP A 169 40.85 3.22 29.46
CA ASP A 169 40.57 3.65 30.83
C ASP A 169 41.63 4.70 31.25
N ASN A 170 41.36 5.38 32.36
CA ASN A 170 42.27 6.17 33.20
C ASN A 170 42.65 7.63 32.82
N LYS A 171 42.12 8.54 33.65
CA LYS A 171 42.72 9.68 34.37
C LYS A 171 43.80 10.63 33.77
N GLN A 172 43.47 11.92 33.93
CA GLN A 172 44.29 13.07 34.39
C GLN A 172 45.40 13.71 33.52
N SER A 173 45.16 15.00 33.25
CA SER A 173 46.16 16.10 33.24
C SER A 173 47.12 16.16 32.02
N LYS A 174 47.74 17.29 31.63
CA LYS A 174 47.62 18.72 31.99
C LYS A 174 48.41 19.54 30.94
N HIS A 175 48.08 20.84 30.76
CA HIS A 175 48.91 21.84 30.01
C HIS A 175 49.18 21.48 28.52
N GLU A 176 49.76 22.27 27.61
CA GLU A 176 49.85 23.70 27.21
C GLU A 176 50.66 23.68 25.87
N ASN A 177 50.82 24.71 25.02
CA ASN A 177 50.34 26.08 24.94
C ASN A 177 50.40 26.56 23.45
N ASN A 178 49.75 27.70 23.18
CA ASN A 178 50.19 28.77 22.25
C ASN A 178 50.28 28.63 20.71
N LYS A 179 49.67 29.66 20.07
CA LYS A 179 50.21 30.53 18.98
C LYS A 179 50.29 29.98 17.54
N SER A 180 50.10 30.81 16.49
CA SER A 180 49.51 32.17 16.39
C SER A 180 49.17 32.51 14.92
N SER A 181 48.30 33.52 14.73
CA SER A 181 48.27 34.54 13.65
C SER A 181 49.14 34.35 12.39
N SER A 182 48.63 34.65 11.18
CA SER A 182 48.62 36.06 10.72
C SER A 182 47.61 36.41 9.62
N THR A 183 47.12 37.64 9.70
CA THR A 183 46.25 38.34 8.74
C THR A 183 47.01 39.32 7.86
N GLN A 184 46.54 39.57 6.63
CA GLN A 184 46.53 40.86 5.89
C GLN A 184 45.60 40.64 4.65
N LYS A 185 44.54 41.39 4.31
CA LYS A 185 44.22 42.85 4.34
C LYS A 185 45.07 43.58 3.28
N VAL A 186 44.53 44.28 2.26
CA VAL A 186 43.85 45.60 2.34
C VAL A 186 43.27 46.04 0.95
N ASN A 187 42.03 46.60 0.92
CA ASN A 187 41.44 47.63 0.02
C ASN A 187 41.41 47.49 -1.54
N SER A 188 40.55 48.21 -2.30
CA SER A 188 39.28 48.94 -2.05
C SER A 188 38.65 49.41 -3.38
N HIS A 189 37.32 49.55 -3.44
CA HIS A 189 36.67 50.86 -3.70
C HIS A 189 35.15 50.80 -3.45
N GLU A 190 34.59 51.93 -3.03
CA GLU A 190 33.22 52.09 -2.56
C GLU A 190 32.32 52.75 -3.62
N ASN A 191 31.02 52.48 -3.56
CA ASN A 191 29.98 53.47 -3.19
C ASN A 191 28.64 52.70 -3.03
N ASN A 192 28.05 52.65 -1.84
CA ASN A 192 27.22 53.69 -1.19
C ASN A 192 25.97 54.02 -2.03
N ASN A 193 24.73 53.97 -1.49
CA ASN A 193 24.31 54.26 -0.12
C ASN A 193 22.97 53.59 0.29
N LYS A 194 22.94 53.06 1.52
CA LYS A 194 21.90 53.29 2.59
C LYS A 194 20.47 52.76 2.41
N ASN A 195 19.73 52.37 3.47
CA ASN A 195 19.94 52.42 4.94
C ASN A 195 19.17 51.22 5.60
N THR A 196 19.74 50.42 6.51
CA THR A 196 19.64 50.48 8.01
C THR A 196 18.20 50.47 8.57
N SER A 197 17.79 49.84 9.69
CA SER A 197 18.42 49.12 10.84
C SER A 197 17.28 48.66 11.81
N ASP A 198 17.36 47.74 12.79
CA ASP A 198 18.44 46.89 13.33
C ASP A 198 17.94 45.60 14.05
N LYS A 199 18.75 45.03 14.96
CA LYS A 199 18.56 43.91 15.93
C LYS A 199 17.95 44.40 17.28
N PRO A 200 17.71 43.57 18.35
CA PRO A 200 18.24 42.23 18.64
C PRO A 200 17.27 41.16 19.21
N GLN A 201 17.80 39.94 19.42
CA GLN A 201 17.15 38.81 20.11
C GLN A 201 17.08 38.99 21.64
N LYS A 202 16.09 38.37 22.29
CA LYS A 202 16.22 37.93 23.70
C LYS A 202 15.54 36.57 23.94
N ARG A 203 16.15 35.81 24.86
CA ARG A 203 15.83 34.44 25.32
C ARG A 203 14.95 34.51 26.57
N ILE A 204 14.03 33.55 26.78
CA ILE A 204 13.54 33.04 28.08
C ILE A 204 12.69 31.77 27.84
N GLU A 205 12.40 31.03 28.92
CA GLU A 205 12.20 29.58 28.97
C GLU A 205 10.75 29.06 28.85
N SER A 206 10.66 27.73 28.86
CA SER A 206 9.48 26.87 28.83
C SER A 206 8.38 27.21 29.85
N LYS A 207 7.12 27.13 29.39
CA LYS A 207 5.96 26.70 30.18
C LYS A 207 5.09 25.76 29.35
N ASP A 208 4.52 24.76 30.02
CA ASP A 208 3.61 23.78 29.42
C ASP A 208 2.34 24.45 28.89
N ILE A 209 1.89 24.02 27.71
CA ILE A 209 0.52 24.25 27.21
C ILE A 209 -0.03 22.92 26.70
N THR A 210 -1.26 22.65 27.12
CA THR A 210 -2.03 21.41 26.97
C THR A 210 -2.49 21.14 25.53
N ASP A 211 -2.91 19.90 25.27
CA ASP A 211 -3.57 19.47 24.04
C ASP A 211 -4.73 20.40 23.65
N GLU A 212 -4.64 21.07 22.49
CA GLU A 212 -5.79 21.75 21.87
C GLU A 212 -5.84 21.57 20.34
N TYR A 213 -7.06 21.48 19.83
CA TYR A 213 -7.42 21.13 18.46
C TYR A 213 -6.90 22.11 17.38
N THR A 214 -6.18 21.59 16.38
CA THR A 214 -6.09 22.18 15.02
C THR A 214 -6.18 21.05 13.98
N LYS A 215 -7.28 20.90 13.22
CA LYS A 215 -7.54 21.57 11.93
C LYS A 215 -6.37 21.47 10.93
N GLU A 216 -6.25 20.33 10.23
CA GLU A 216 -5.58 20.33 8.92
C GLU A 216 -6.49 21.00 7.89
N SER A 217 -6.06 22.16 7.39
CA SER A 217 -6.82 23.01 6.49
C SER A 217 -6.77 22.53 5.04
N GLY A 218 -7.93 22.33 4.42
CA GLY A 218 -8.01 22.15 2.97
C GLY A 218 -7.75 23.44 2.20
N LYS A 219 -6.66 23.49 1.44
CA LYS A 219 -6.48 24.35 0.25
C LYS A 219 -5.51 23.65 -0.72
N PRO A 220 -5.76 23.65 -2.04
CA PRO A 220 -4.88 23.00 -3.02
C PRO A 220 -3.61 23.82 -3.28
N MET A 221 -2.48 23.13 -3.46
CA MET A 221 -1.24 23.72 -3.99
C MET A 221 -1.33 23.84 -5.51
N LYS A 222 -0.75 24.91 -6.07
CA LYS A 222 -0.77 25.16 -7.53
C LYS A 222 -0.04 24.05 -8.30
N VAL A 223 -0.66 23.63 -9.41
CA VAL A 223 -0.15 22.58 -10.32
C VAL A 223 1.03 23.11 -11.16
N ALA A 224 2.09 22.32 -11.27
CA ALA A 224 3.13 22.53 -12.26
C ALA A 224 2.66 21.99 -13.62
N THR A 225 2.75 22.80 -14.67
CA THR A 225 2.16 22.52 -16.00
C THR A 225 2.80 21.36 -16.76
N ASN A 226 3.99 20.89 -16.36
CA ASN A 226 4.79 19.89 -17.05
C ASN A 226 5.09 18.65 -16.18
N ALA A 227 4.06 17.92 -15.75
CA ALA A 227 4.22 16.69 -14.96
C ALA A 227 4.43 15.45 -15.85
N THR A 228 5.65 14.91 -15.88
CA THR A 228 6.03 13.69 -16.65
C THR A 228 6.00 12.40 -15.83
N SER A 229 5.55 12.46 -14.58
CA SER A 229 5.41 11.30 -13.68
C SER A 229 3.93 10.85 -13.56
N PRO A 230 3.63 9.54 -13.60
CA PRO A 230 2.26 9.05 -13.49
C PRO A 230 1.74 9.23 -12.06
N CYS A 231 0.79 10.16 -11.90
CA CYS A 231 0.19 10.45 -10.61
C CYS A 231 -0.52 9.20 -10.05
N ILE A 232 0.08 8.55 -9.05
CA ILE A 232 -0.34 7.26 -8.46
C ILE A 232 -1.82 7.23 -8.09
N CYS A 233 -2.40 8.40 -7.78
CA CYS A 233 -3.79 8.56 -7.37
C CYS A 233 -4.79 8.68 -8.53
N LYS A 234 -4.34 8.90 -9.79
CA LYS A 234 -5.19 9.14 -10.98
C LYS A 234 -5.93 7.89 -11.46
N GLN A 235 -5.30 6.72 -11.29
CA GLN A 235 -5.91 5.40 -11.49
C GLN A 235 -6.96 5.04 -10.43
N TYR A 236 -7.03 5.78 -9.31
CA TYR A 236 -8.01 5.56 -8.23
C TYR A 236 -9.06 6.68 -8.21
N ASN A 237 -9.60 6.99 -9.39
CA ASN A 237 -10.59 8.05 -9.58
C ASN A 237 -12.02 7.52 -9.36
N LEU A 238 -12.37 7.32 -8.09
CA LEU A 238 -13.66 6.80 -7.63
C LEU A 238 -14.75 7.88 -7.61
N ALA A 239 -16.01 7.42 -7.49
CA ALA A 239 -17.12 8.28 -7.09
C ALA A 239 -16.80 9.02 -5.78
N TRP A 240 -17.17 10.31 -5.68
CA TRP A 240 -16.86 11.18 -4.54
C TRP A 240 -15.36 11.28 -4.19
N GLY A 241 -14.49 10.98 -5.16
CA GLY A 241 -13.06 10.93 -4.95
C GLY A 241 -12.44 12.23 -4.45
N SER A 242 -13.05 13.40 -4.71
CA SER A 242 -12.58 14.70 -4.21
C SER A 242 -12.85 14.93 -2.71
N LYS A 243 -13.77 14.16 -2.10
CA LYS A 243 -14.13 14.28 -0.68
C LYS A 243 -13.17 13.57 0.27
N VAL A 244 -12.27 12.74 -0.25
CA VAL A 244 -11.44 11.82 0.54
C VAL A 244 -9.97 11.83 0.09
N SER A 245 -9.06 11.43 0.99
CA SER A 245 -7.62 11.35 0.68
C SER A 245 -7.31 10.26 -0.34
N CYS A 246 -6.16 10.37 -1.02
CA CYS A 246 -5.69 9.31 -1.92
C CYS A 246 -5.50 7.97 -1.18
N GLU A 247 -5.09 8.00 0.08
CA GLU A 247 -4.95 6.80 0.93
C GLU A 247 -6.29 6.10 1.15
N PHE A 248 -7.36 6.87 1.36
CA PHE A 248 -8.72 6.35 1.45
C PHE A 248 -9.14 5.66 0.15
N ARG A 249 -8.95 6.32 -1.01
CA ARG A 249 -9.32 5.75 -2.32
C ARG A 249 -8.56 4.44 -2.63
N LYS A 250 -7.26 4.40 -2.33
CA LYS A 250 -6.45 3.16 -2.40
C LYS A 250 -7.02 2.05 -1.52
N ARG A 251 -7.37 2.35 -0.25
CA ARG A 251 -7.91 1.35 0.67
C ARG A 251 -9.27 0.82 0.19
N VAL A 252 -10.16 1.68 -0.32
CA VAL A 252 -11.46 1.28 -0.88
C VAL A 252 -11.30 0.39 -2.12
N ILE A 253 -10.42 0.74 -3.06
CA ILE A 253 -10.07 -0.14 -4.20
C ILE A 253 -9.53 -1.49 -3.70
N LYS A 254 -8.69 -1.50 -2.67
CA LYS A 254 -8.11 -2.73 -2.12
C LYS A 254 -9.16 -3.63 -1.46
N ILE A 255 -10.15 -3.04 -0.78
CA ILE A 255 -11.32 -3.74 -0.23
C ILE A 255 -12.14 -4.35 -1.37
N ALA A 256 -12.45 -3.57 -2.40
CA ALA A 256 -13.21 -4.06 -3.55
C ALA A 256 -12.47 -5.17 -4.32
N GLN A 257 -11.14 -5.13 -4.41
CA GLN A 257 -10.34 -6.25 -4.96
C GLN A 257 -10.39 -7.53 -4.12
N ASN A 258 -10.55 -7.41 -2.80
CA ASN A 258 -10.61 -8.57 -1.92
C ASN A 258 -12.00 -9.20 -1.87
N LEU A 259 -13.06 -8.39 -1.97
CA LEU A 259 -14.46 -8.84 -1.93
C LEU A 259 -15.04 -9.18 -3.31
N TRP A 260 -14.65 -8.41 -4.34
CA TRP A 260 -15.18 -8.44 -5.71
C TRP A 260 -14.04 -8.34 -6.74
N PRO A 261 -13.16 -9.35 -6.85
CA PRO A 261 -11.95 -9.30 -7.69
C PRO A 261 -12.24 -9.13 -9.19
N ASN A 262 -13.44 -9.48 -9.65
CA ASN A 262 -13.84 -9.40 -11.05
C ASN A 262 -14.48 -8.05 -11.44
N ASP A 263 -14.82 -7.18 -10.47
CA ASP A 263 -15.52 -5.91 -10.73
C ASP A 263 -15.09 -4.79 -9.75
N SER A 264 -13.80 -4.77 -9.40
CA SER A 264 -13.32 -4.01 -8.23
C SER A 264 -13.39 -2.49 -8.37
N GLU A 265 -13.26 -1.93 -9.57
CA GLU A 265 -13.29 -0.47 -9.79
C GLU A 265 -14.73 0.10 -9.68
N ASN A 266 -15.69 -0.64 -10.22
CA ASN A 266 -17.12 -0.36 -10.12
C ASN A 266 -17.56 -0.49 -8.65
N MET A 267 -17.31 -1.65 -8.03
CA MET A 267 -17.70 -1.90 -6.64
C MET A 267 -17.02 -0.96 -5.64
N ALA A 268 -15.80 -0.49 -5.90
CA ALA A 268 -15.18 0.58 -5.11
C ALA A 268 -15.95 1.90 -5.20
N SER A 269 -16.41 2.28 -6.39
CA SER A 269 -17.21 3.50 -6.59
C SER A 269 -18.63 3.37 -6.02
N GLN A 270 -19.22 2.18 -6.09
CA GLN A 270 -20.49 1.89 -5.41
C GLN A 270 -20.35 1.95 -3.88
N LEU A 271 -19.28 1.39 -3.31
CA LEU A 271 -19.00 1.47 -1.88
C LEU A 271 -18.75 2.92 -1.42
N MET A 272 -18.11 3.76 -2.26
CA MET A 272 -18.03 5.21 -2.02
C MET A 272 -19.41 5.88 -1.97
N ALA A 273 -20.35 5.50 -2.83
CA ALA A 273 -21.71 6.03 -2.83
C ALA A 273 -22.50 5.61 -1.58
N VAL A 274 -22.36 4.35 -1.15
CA VAL A 274 -22.91 3.85 0.12
C VAL A 274 -22.37 4.65 1.31
N MET A 275 -21.05 4.81 1.41
CA MET A 275 -20.45 5.61 2.48
C MET A 275 -20.84 7.10 2.40
N HIS A 276 -21.04 7.65 1.19
CA HIS A 276 -21.55 9.00 1.04
C HIS A 276 -22.96 9.14 1.62
N LEU A 277 -23.89 8.24 1.30
CA LEU A 277 -25.25 8.26 1.84
C LEU A 277 -25.22 8.11 3.37
N GLU A 278 -24.56 7.07 3.88
CA GLU A 278 -24.49 6.73 5.31
C GLU A 278 -23.76 7.76 6.19
N THR A 279 -22.90 8.61 5.60
CA THR A 279 -22.18 9.67 6.32
C THR A 279 -22.67 11.08 5.99
N THR A 280 -23.83 11.21 5.34
CA THR A 280 -24.38 12.50 4.84
C THR A 280 -23.34 13.32 4.05
N GLY A 281 -22.55 12.63 3.22
CA GLY A 281 -21.50 13.17 2.35
C GLY A 281 -20.17 13.53 3.02
N THR A 282 -19.99 13.23 4.30
CA THR A 282 -18.80 13.67 5.06
C THR A 282 -17.63 12.69 5.07
N PHE A 283 -17.87 11.40 4.82
CA PHE A 283 -16.91 10.29 5.02
C PHE A 283 -16.28 10.27 6.42
N SER A 284 -16.99 10.81 7.42
CA SER A 284 -16.50 10.89 8.80
C SER A 284 -16.78 9.61 9.59
N PRO A 285 -15.78 9.02 10.28
CA PRO A 285 -15.96 7.83 11.11
C PRO A 285 -16.81 8.10 12.37
N LYS A 286 -17.15 9.37 12.64
CA LYS A 286 -17.92 9.81 13.80
C LYS A 286 -19.39 10.07 13.51
N VAL A 287 -19.84 10.05 12.25
CA VAL A 287 -21.26 10.32 11.93
C VAL A 287 -22.13 9.19 12.44
N GLY A 288 -23.29 9.55 13.00
CA GLY A 288 -24.35 8.61 13.38
C GLY A 288 -25.06 9.01 14.66
N THR A 289 -26.10 8.23 15.00
CA THR A 289 -26.92 8.52 16.19
C THR A 289 -26.23 8.18 17.51
N PHE A 290 -25.24 7.28 17.52
CA PHE A 290 -24.48 6.90 18.71
C PHE A 290 -23.70 8.09 19.30
N THR A 291 -22.94 8.77 18.45
CA THR A 291 -22.17 9.97 18.83
C THR A 291 -23.09 11.16 19.06
N ARG A 292 -24.06 11.41 18.16
CA ARG A 292 -25.00 12.55 18.27
C ARG A 292 -25.84 12.53 19.56
N LYS A 293 -26.24 11.34 20.04
CA LYS A 293 -27.02 11.17 21.28
C LYS A 293 -26.15 10.80 22.50
N ASN A 294 -24.81 10.83 22.37
CA ASN A 294 -23.84 10.47 23.42
C ASN A 294 -24.16 9.13 24.12
N LEU A 295 -24.42 8.07 23.33
CA LEU A 295 -24.88 6.78 23.83
C LEU A 295 -23.71 5.93 24.35
N THR A 296 -24.01 5.03 25.31
CA THR A 296 -23.07 4.01 25.78
C THR A 296 -23.12 2.77 24.87
N ASP A 297 -22.06 1.96 24.86
CA ASP A 297 -22.01 0.72 24.08
C ASP A 297 -23.12 -0.29 24.44
N SER A 298 -23.72 -0.17 25.63
CA SER A 298 -24.84 -1.02 26.09
C SER A 298 -26.18 -0.63 25.47
N ALA A 299 -26.37 0.63 25.05
CA ALA A 299 -27.66 1.14 24.56
C ALA A 299 -28.14 0.39 23.30
N ASP A 300 -29.41 -0.01 23.23
CA ASP A 300 -29.91 -0.85 22.13
C ASP A 300 -29.92 -0.15 20.77
N GLY A 301 -30.28 1.14 20.75
CA GLY A 301 -30.11 2.00 19.58
C GLY A 301 -28.70 2.58 19.44
N GLY A 302 -28.45 3.27 18.32
CA GLY A 302 -27.22 4.03 18.08
C GLY A 302 -26.32 3.41 17.03
N TYR A 303 -26.10 4.17 15.96
CA TYR A 303 -25.22 3.82 14.84
C TYR A 303 -24.02 4.76 14.75
N VAL A 304 -22.89 4.30 14.22
CA VAL A 304 -21.67 5.10 14.06
C VAL A 304 -20.87 4.70 12.81
N GLY A 305 -20.28 5.68 12.13
CA GLY A 305 -19.21 5.47 11.16
C GLY A 305 -19.63 5.40 9.69
N LEU A 306 -18.66 5.03 8.86
CA LEU A 306 -18.70 5.06 7.40
C LEU A 306 -19.88 4.30 6.78
N ILE A 307 -20.38 3.27 7.47
CA ILE A 307 -21.55 2.47 7.07
C ILE A 307 -22.54 2.28 8.24
N GLN A 308 -22.62 3.23 9.17
CA GLN A 308 -23.55 3.20 10.30
C GLN A 308 -23.55 1.87 11.09
N PHE A 309 -22.40 1.49 11.66
CA PHE A 309 -22.28 0.29 12.50
C PHE A 309 -23.19 0.37 13.75
N GLY A 310 -24.21 -0.49 13.79
CA GLY A 310 -25.12 -0.65 14.95
C GLY A 310 -24.60 -1.64 16.00
N LYS A 311 -25.36 -1.82 17.10
CA LYS A 311 -25.00 -2.71 18.23
C LYS A 311 -24.67 -4.14 17.80
N GLY A 312 -25.51 -4.75 16.95
CA GLY A 312 -25.30 -6.11 16.44
C GLY A 312 -24.02 -6.25 15.61
N ALA A 313 -23.83 -5.37 14.62
CA ALA A 313 -22.62 -5.36 13.79
C ALA A 313 -21.34 -5.17 14.62
N ALA A 314 -21.38 -4.32 15.66
CA ALA A 314 -20.26 -4.11 16.58
C ALA A 314 -19.92 -5.39 17.37
N ILE A 315 -20.93 -6.13 17.85
CA ILE A 315 -20.77 -7.43 18.52
C ILE A 315 -20.13 -8.46 17.57
N ASP A 316 -20.68 -8.62 16.35
CA ASP A 316 -20.18 -9.58 15.35
C ASP A 316 -18.72 -9.28 14.95
N LEU A 317 -18.39 -8.00 14.82
CA LEU A 317 -17.03 -7.51 14.51
C LEU A 317 -16.09 -7.50 15.73
N LYS A 318 -16.59 -7.84 16.92
CA LYS A 318 -15.86 -7.84 18.21
C LYS A 318 -15.17 -6.50 18.50
N VAL A 319 -15.92 -5.40 18.34
CA VAL A 319 -15.44 -4.02 18.54
C VAL A 319 -16.52 -3.19 19.24
N LYS A 320 -16.13 -2.16 20.01
CA LYS A 320 -17.08 -1.22 20.61
C LYS A 320 -17.44 -0.11 19.62
N ARG A 321 -18.67 0.41 19.70
CA ARG A 321 -19.09 1.61 18.95
C ARG A 321 -18.36 2.85 19.45
N SER A 322 -18.04 2.92 20.75
CA SER A 322 -17.18 3.97 21.32
C SER A 322 -15.74 3.93 20.79
N ASP A 323 -15.21 2.77 20.42
CA ASP A 323 -13.89 2.64 19.81
C ASP A 323 -13.94 2.94 18.31
N LEU A 324 -14.96 2.45 17.60
CA LEU A 324 -15.23 2.83 16.20
C LEU A 324 -15.34 4.36 16.04
N ALA A 325 -15.97 5.06 16.98
CA ALA A 325 -16.08 6.53 16.99
C ALA A 325 -14.74 7.26 17.16
N LYS A 326 -13.72 6.61 17.74
CA LYS A 326 -12.38 7.18 17.95
C LYS A 326 -11.43 6.91 16.79
N MET A 327 -11.73 5.92 15.95
CA MET A 327 -10.92 5.56 14.79
C MET A 327 -10.87 6.68 13.75
N THR A 328 -9.76 6.72 13.00
CA THR A 328 -9.69 7.44 11.72
C THR A 328 -10.56 6.75 10.67
N ALA A 329 -10.94 7.49 9.63
CA ALA A 329 -11.70 6.93 8.50
C ALA A 329 -10.95 5.75 7.83
N ILE A 330 -9.62 5.82 7.73
CA ILE A 330 -8.77 4.75 7.18
C ILE A 330 -8.83 3.48 8.03
N GLN A 331 -8.74 3.58 9.36
CA GLN A 331 -8.85 2.44 10.26
C GLN A 331 -10.27 1.83 10.23
N GLN A 332 -11.29 2.67 10.11
CA GLN A 332 -12.67 2.18 10.09
C GLN A 332 -13.02 1.44 8.79
N LEU A 333 -12.33 1.72 7.67
CA LEU A 333 -12.43 0.93 6.44
C LEU A 333 -12.04 -0.55 6.63
N ASP A 334 -11.14 -0.88 7.58
CA ASP A 334 -10.82 -2.29 7.89
C ASP A 334 -12.03 -3.02 8.50
N TYR A 335 -12.90 -2.30 9.20
CA TYR A 335 -14.15 -2.83 9.74
C TYR A 335 -15.26 -2.87 8.69
N VAL A 336 -15.24 -1.97 7.69
CA VAL A 336 -16.09 -2.08 6.49
C VAL A 336 -15.74 -3.38 5.74
N GLU A 337 -14.45 -3.66 5.52
CA GLU A 337 -14.01 -4.91 4.87
C GLU A 337 -14.48 -6.16 5.65
N LYS A 338 -14.24 -6.19 6.97
CA LYS A 338 -14.67 -7.29 7.85
C LYS A 338 -16.18 -7.47 7.86
N PHE A 339 -16.97 -6.39 7.83
CA PHE A 339 -18.44 -6.45 7.86
C PHE A 339 -19.01 -7.20 6.66
N TYR A 340 -18.50 -6.95 5.46
CA TYR A 340 -18.89 -7.73 4.28
C TYR A 340 -18.35 -9.18 4.31
N GLN A 341 -17.25 -9.44 5.03
CA GLN A 341 -16.69 -10.79 5.25
C GLN A 341 -17.43 -11.62 6.33
N LEU A 342 -18.27 -11.01 7.18
CA LEU A 342 -19.06 -11.73 8.20
C LEU A 342 -20.00 -12.79 7.61
N SER A 343 -20.27 -12.76 6.30
CA SER A 343 -20.99 -13.80 5.60
C SER A 343 -20.47 -13.96 4.17
N SER A 344 -20.84 -15.05 3.52
CA SER A 344 -20.63 -15.22 2.07
C SER A 344 -21.53 -14.32 1.20
N ALA A 345 -22.42 -13.50 1.77
CA ALA A 345 -23.37 -12.70 0.98
C ALA A 345 -22.70 -11.66 0.07
N HIS A 346 -21.48 -11.21 0.36
CA HIS A 346 -20.71 -10.37 -0.57
C HIS A 346 -20.51 -11.02 -1.95
N THR A 347 -20.46 -12.36 -2.03
CA THR A 347 -20.42 -13.11 -3.31
C THR A 347 -21.73 -13.07 -4.10
N LYS A 348 -22.85 -12.75 -3.43
CA LYS A 348 -24.20 -12.65 -4.02
C LYS A 348 -24.58 -11.21 -4.36
N ILE A 349 -23.97 -10.22 -3.70
CA ILE A 349 -24.15 -8.80 -4.00
C ILE A 349 -23.56 -8.51 -5.39
N LYS A 350 -24.42 -8.15 -6.34
CA LYS A 350 -24.06 -7.80 -7.73
C LYS A 350 -24.58 -6.43 -8.18
N THR A 351 -25.33 -5.73 -7.34
CA THR A 351 -25.99 -4.46 -7.66
C THR A 351 -25.72 -3.43 -6.56
N LEU A 352 -25.74 -2.15 -6.94
CA LEU A 352 -25.62 -1.02 -6.01
C LEU A 352 -26.70 -1.07 -4.93
N THR A 353 -27.94 -1.36 -5.32
CA THR A 353 -29.07 -1.55 -4.41
C THR A 353 -28.81 -2.69 -3.43
N GLY A 354 -28.32 -3.85 -3.89
CA GLY A 354 -27.97 -4.98 -3.02
C GLY A 354 -26.80 -4.69 -2.08
N LEU A 355 -25.81 -3.90 -2.53
CA LEU A 355 -24.68 -3.45 -1.71
C LEU A 355 -25.15 -2.53 -0.57
N TYR A 356 -26.04 -1.58 -0.89
CA TYR A 356 -26.63 -0.67 0.08
C TYR A 356 -27.58 -1.39 1.05
N LEU A 357 -28.49 -2.21 0.53
CA LEU A 357 -29.42 -3.01 1.34
C LEU A 357 -28.67 -3.99 2.25
N TRP A 358 -27.43 -4.42 1.94
CA TRP A 358 -26.66 -5.24 2.87
C TRP A 358 -26.27 -4.49 4.17
N VAL A 359 -26.03 -3.18 4.09
CA VAL A 359 -25.65 -2.36 5.26
C VAL A 359 -26.83 -2.17 6.20
N ASN A 360 -27.94 -1.66 5.68
CA ASN A 360 -29.05 -1.16 6.49
C ASN A 360 -30.22 -2.18 6.58
N TYR A 361 -30.29 -3.13 5.62
CA TYR A 361 -31.43 -4.04 5.42
C TYR A 361 -31.02 -5.50 5.09
N PRO A 362 -30.02 -6.11 5.77
CA PRO A 362 -29.42 -7.38 5.34
C PRO A 362 -30.40 -8.54 5.24
N LYS A 363 -31.56 -8.47 5.93
CA LYS A 363 -32.65 -9.44 5.82
C LYS A 363 -33.17 -9.55 4.38
N ASN A 364 -33.45 -8.43 3.71
CA ASN A 364 -33.95 -8.42 2.32
C ASN A 364 -32.95 -9.09 1.36
N VAL A 365 -31.65 -8.82 1.52
CA VAL A 365 -30.60 -9.47 0.72
C VAL A 365 -30.49 -10.97 1.00
N ARG A 366 -30.60 -11.40 2.27
CA ARG A 366 -30.57 -12.84 2.65
C ARG A 366 -31.76 -13.62 2.09
N GLU A 367 -32.93 -13.00 2.07
CA GLU A 367 -34.19 -13.57 1.57
C GLU A 367 -34.38 -13.38 0.06
N ASN A 368 -33.43 -12.76 -0.64
CA ASN A 368 -33.51 -12.42 -2.07
C ASN A 368 -34.72 -11.53 -2.43
N ARG A 369 -35.19 -10.72 -1.48
CA ARG A 369 -36.27 -9.72 -1.64
C ARG A 369 -35.69 -8.39 -2.13
N LEU A 370 -35.34 -8.37 -3.42
CA LEU A 370 -34.65 -7.29 -4.12
C LEU A 370 -35.42 -6.79 -5.36
N GLY A 371 -36.65 -7.24 -5.59
CA GLY A 371 -37.52 -6.72 -6.64
C GLY A 371 -38.07 -5.34 -6.27
N ASN A 372 -38.43 -4.52 -7.26
CA ASN A 372 -38.81 -3.12 -7.06
C ASN A 372 -39.84 -2.90 -5.94
N ASP A 373 -40.91 -3.70 -5.93
CA ASP A 373 -42.03 -3.60 -4.98
C ASP A 373 -41.80 -4.36 -3.66
N ASP A 374 -40.63 -5.00 -3.46
CA ASP A 374 -40.31 -5.65 -2.19
C ASP A 374 -40.27 -4.61 -1.06
N ILE A 375 -40.95 -4.93 0.04
CA ILE A 375 -41.01 -4.04 1.20
C ILE A 375 -39.72 -4.15 2.02
N VAL A 376 -39.17 -2.97 2.33
CA VAL A 376 -38.00 -2.76 3.17
C VAL A 376 -38.43 -2.39 4.59
N TYR A 377 -39.28 -1.36 4.71
CA TYR A 377 -39.97 -0.99 5.96
C TYR A 377 -41.46 -0.76 5.69
N ALA A 378 -42.30 -1.07 6.67
CA ALA A 378 -43.73 -0.73 6.64
C ALA A 378 -44.08 0.12 7.86
N ALA A 379 -45.02 1.05 7.69
CA ALA A 379 -45.74 1.66 8.79
C ALA A 379 -46.47 0.58 9.62
N PRO A 380 -46.69 0.79 10.92
CA PRO A 380 -47.51 -0.12 11.71
C PRO A 380 -48.94 -0.12 11.16
N LYS A 381 -49.49 -1.31 10.88
CA LYS A 381 -50.87 -1.44 10.38
C LYS A 381 -51.85 -0.72 11.28
N ASP A 382 -52.72 0.04 10.63
CA ASP A 382 -53.88 0.76 11.18
C ASP A 382 -53.56 1.79 12.27
N ALA A 383 -52.27 2.10 12.48
CA ALA A 383 -51.85 3.18 13.34
C ALA A 383 -52.18 4.54 12.71
N GLU A 384 -52.75 5.44 13.51
CA GLU A 384 -52.93 6.83 13.12
C GLU A 384 -51.58 7.50 12.90
N VAL A 385 -51.47 8.34 11.87
CA VAL A 385 -50.21 8.96 11.43
C VAL A 385 -49.60 9.92 12.46
N THR A 386 -50.40 10.39 13.41
CA THR A 386 -50.00 11.22 14.55
C THR A 386 -49.56 10.40 15.78
N SER A 387 -49.76 9.09 15.78
CA SER A 387 -49.45 8.23 16.93
C SER A 387 -47.94 8.05 17.11
N VAL A 388 -47.49 7.97 18.37
CA VAL A 388 -46.07 7.71 18.70
C VAL A 388 -45.55 6.45 17.98
N LYS A 389 -46.36 5.38 17.94
CA LYS A 389 -46.05 4.12 17.25
C LYS A 389 -45.77 4.31 15.75
N PHE A 390 -46.50 5.20 15.08
CA PHE A 390 -46.26 5.54 13.67
C PHE A 390 -45.03 6.44 13.52
N LEU A 391 -44.94 7.50 14.32
CA LEU A 391 -43.84 8.47 14.27
C LEU A 391 -42.47 7.85 14.59
N GLU A 392 -42.41 6.87 15.49
CA GLU A 392 -41.18 6.13 15.81
C GLU A 392 -40.91 4.95 14.86
N SER A 393 -41.80 4.69 13.89
CA SER A 393 -41.63 3.57 12.97
C SER A 393 -40.40 3.75 12.06
N PRO A 394 -39.72 2.65 11.67
CA PRO A 394 -38.57 2.74 10.77
C PRO A 394 -38.90 3.35 9.40
N TYR A 395 -40.14 3.20 8.92
CA TYR A 395 -40.68 3.92 7.76
C TYR A 395 -40.62 5.44 7.99
N TYR A 396 -41.30 5.95 9.04
CA TYR A 396 -41.37 7.40 9.30
C TYR A 396 -40.01 8.03 9.64
N GLN A 397 -39.14 7.29 10.34
CA GLN A 397 -37.82 7.76 10.74
C GLN A 397 -36.80 7.87 9.59
N ASN A 398 -37.11 7.37 8.39
CA ASN A 398 -36.22 7.42 7.23
C ASN A 398 -36.84 8.18 6.03
N PRO A 399 -37.21 9.48 6.18
CA PRO A 399 -37.89 10.26 5.14
C PRO A 399 -37.07 10.47 3.86
N ILE A 400 -35.78 10.14 3.87
CA ILE A 400 -34.94 10.13 2.65
C ILE A 400 -35.42 9.08 1.64
N PHE A 401 -36.11 8.02 2.06
CA PHE A 401 -36.66 6.99 1.19
C PHE A 401 -38.16 7.13 0.94
N MET A 402 -38.81 8.17 1.46
CA MET A 402 -40.21 8.49 1.16
C MET A 402 -40.30 9.15 -0.21
N LYS A 403 -40.77 8.41 -1.22
CA LYS A 403 -40.83 8.83 -2.62
C LYS A 403 -42.24 8.77 -3.21
N GLU A 404 -43.26 8.38 -2.46
CA GLU A 404 -44.66 8.23 -2.88
C GLU A 404 -45.47 9.54 -2.72
N ASP A 405 -46.50 9.71 -3.55
CA ASP A 405 -47.37 10.88 -3.50
C ASP A 405 -48.23 10.88 -2.22
N GLY A 406 -48.16 12.00 -1.48
CA GLY A 406 -48.90 12.19 -0.23
C GLY A 406 -48.07 12.00 1.04
N GLU A 407 -46.83 11.50 0.97
CA GLU A 407 -45.96 11.37 2.16
C GLU A 407 -45.50 12.73 2.71
N PHE A 408 -45.49 13.77 1.86
CA PHE A 408 -45.12 15.13 2.22
C PHE A 408 -46.26 16.12 1.98
N LYS A 409 -46.42 17.05 2.92
CA LYS A 409 -47.36 18.18 2.79
C LYS A 409 -46.61 19.51 2.78
N ARG A 410 -47.08 20.42 1.92
CA ARG A 410 -46.58 21.78 1.86
C ARG A 410 -47.28 22.63 2.93
N ASN A 411 -46.51 23.21 3.84
CA ASN A 411 -46.95 24.20 4.81
C ASN A 411 -46.27 25.54 4.48
N GLY A 412 -46.93 26.33 3.62
CA GLY A 412 -46.38 27.56 3.06
C GLY A 412 -45.10 27.32 2.23
N LYS A 413 -43.97 27.83 2.72
CA LYS A 413 -42.64 27.61 2.13
C LYS A 413 -41.92 26.34 2.64
N LYS A 414 -42.42 25.70 3.70
CA LYS A 414 -41.82 24.47 4.26
C LYS A 414 -42.50 23.23 3.68
N ILE A 415 -41.71 22.20 3.41
CA ILE A 415 -42.20 20.84 3.14
C ILE A 415 -42.07 20.06 4.45
N VAL A 416 -43.14 19.38 4.86
CA VAL A 416 -43.23 18.64 6.12
C VAL A 416 -43.53 17.18 5.80
N ASN A 417 -42.77 16.26 6.40
CA ASN A 417 -43.10 14.83 6.37
C ASN A 417 -44.39 14.60 7.17
N GLN A 418 -45.38 13.96 6.55
CA GLN A 418 -46.59 13.47 7.22
C GLN A 418 -46.72 11.94 7.15
N GLY A 419 -46.02 11.29 6.22
CA GLY A 419 -46.17 9.86 5.92
C GLY A 419 -47.57 9.51 5.38
N ILE A 420 -47.77 8.24 5.07
CA ILE A 420 -49.08 7.70 4.65
C ILE A 420 -49.53 6.61 5.63
N LYS A 421 -50.82 6.55 5.96
CA LYS A 421 -51.42 5.47 6.76
C LYS A 421 -51.24 4.14 6.01
N ASN A 422 -50.66 3.14 6.67
CA ASN A 422 -50.24 1.87 6.05
C ASN A 422 -49.17 2.01 4.93
N GLY A 423 -48.45 3.15 4.85
CA GLY A 423 -47.36 3.38 3.90
C GLY A 423 -46.16 2.44 4.10
N SER A 424 -45.30 2.32 3.09
CA SER A 424 -44.16 1.40 3.11
C SER A 424 -43.00 1.88 2.25
N THR A 425 -41.78 1.78 2.76
CA THR A 425 -40.57 1.93 1.95
C THR A 425 -40.34 0.68 1.10
N LYS A 426 -40.32 0.84 -0.21
CA LYS A 426 -40.06 -0.21 -1.22
C LYS A 426 -38.61 -0.16 -1.71
N VAL A 427 -38.13 -1.27 -2.28
CA VAL A 427 -36.75 -1.36 -2.81
C VAL A 427 -36.48 -0.34 -3.92
N TRP A 428 -37.46 -0.02 -4.78
CA TRP A 428 -37.28 0.97 -5.85
C TRP A 428 -36.98 2.38 -5.31
N GLU A 429 -37.51 2.73 -4.14
CA GLU A 429 -37.30 4.04 -3.50
C GLU A 429 -35.86 4.16 -2.97
N VAL A 430 -35.38 3.08 -2.36
CA VAL A 430 -34.01 2.95 -1.88
C VAL A 430 -33.04 2.95 -3.07
N GLN A 431 -33.35 2.22 -4.13
CA GLN A 431 -32.58 2.23 -5.38
C GLN A 431 -32.46 3.65 -5.94
N ARG A 432 -33.58 4.39 -6.06
CA ARG A 432 -33.60 5.75 -6.60
C ARG A 432 -32.70 6.71 -5.82
N GLU A 433 -32.63 6.60 -4.49
CA GLU A 433 -31.77 7.47 -3.67
C GLU A 433 -30.29 7.06 -3.71
N ILE A 434 -29.96 5.76 -3.68
CA ILE A 434 -28.56 5.33 -3.78
C ILE A 434 -27.97 5.55 -5.20
N GLU A 435 -28.77 5.34 -6.25
CA GLU A 435 -28.38 5.64 -7.63
C GLU A 435 -28.07 7.13 -7.82
N LYS A 436 -28.90 8.03 -7.26
CA LYS A 436 -28.61 9.46 -7.22
C LYS A 436 -27.25 9.73 -6.57
N HIS A 437 -26.98 9.15 -5.40
CA HIS A 437 -25.68 9.29 -4.74
C HIS A 437 -24.50 8.73 -5.54
N TYR A 438 -24.69 7.65 -6.28
CA TYR A 438 -23.65 7.10 -7.16
C TYR A 438 -23.41 8.00 -8.39
N ASN A 439 -24.49 8.36 -9.08
CA ASN A 439 -24.45 9.19 -10.29
C ASN A 439 -23.88 10.58 -10.02
N ASP A 440 -24.31 11.24 -8.94
CA ASP A 440 -23.74 12.52 -8.51
C ASP A 440 -22.24 12.39 -8.16
N GLY A 441 -21.85 11.31 -7.48
CA GLY A 441 -20.46 11.04 -7.13
C GLY A 441 -19.54 10.80 -8.33
N MET A 442 -20.10 10.32 -9.44
CA MET A 442 -19.39 10.08 -10.70
C MET A 442 -19.28 11.32 -11.59
N LYS A 443 -19.92 12.44 -11.25
CA LYS A 443 -19.74 13.73 -11.95
C LYS A 443 -18.33 14.28 -11.71
N GLN A 444 -17.74 14.89 -12.74
CA GLN A 444 -16.31 15.22 -12.78
C GLN A 444 -15.86 16.17 -11.65
N GLU A 445 -16.74 17.04 -11.16
CA GLU A 445 -16.53 17.93 -10.00
C GLU A 445 -16.48 17.20 -8.64
N ASN A 446 -17.11 16.03 -8.54
CA ASN A 446 -17.11 15.18 -7.35
C ASN A 446 -16.04 14.08 -7.41
N LYS A 447 -15.49 13.84 -8.59
CA LYS A 447 -14.31 12.99 -8.82
C LYS A 447 -13.03 13.75 -8.45
N ALA A 448 -11.96 13.01 -8.16
CA ALA A 448 -10.68 13.65 -7.85
C ALA A 448 -10.08 14.25 -9.13
N THR A 449 -9.74 15.53 -9.09
CA THR A 449 -9.06 16.26 -10.18
C THR A 449 -7.61 16.54 -9.78
N ASP A 450 -7.41 17.02 -8.56
CA ASP A 450 -6.10 17.26 -7.95
C ASP A 450 -5.52 15.96 -7.41
N PHE A 451 -4.75 15.29 -8.26
CA PHE A 451 -3.94 14.15 -7.82
C PHE A 451 -2.62 14.66 -7.26
N THR A 452 -2.33 14.30 -6.01
CA THR A 452 -0.96 14.37 -5.48
C THR A 452 -0.09 13.36 -6.23
N CYS A 453 0.42 13.82 -7.38
CA CYS A 453 1.52 13.16 -8.07
C CYS A 453 2.69 13.19 -7.08
N ALA A 454 3.21 12.03 -6.72
CA ALA A 454 4.44 11.97 -5.96
C ALA A 454 5.56 12.48 -6.86
N TYR A 455 5.85 13.79 -6.77
CA TYR A 455 7.23 14.19 -6.64
C TYR A 455 7.72 13.61 -5.31
N GLU A 456 8.12 12.33 -5.34
CA GLU A 456 9.42 12.07 -4.74
C GLU A 456 10.36 13.10 -5.38
N GLN A 457 11.01 13.90 -4.55
CA GLN A 457 12.27 14.50 -4.95
C GLN A 457 13.20 13.31 -5.23
N ILE A 458 13.15 12.80 -6.47
CA ILE A 458 14.30 12.16 -7.08
C ILE A 458 15.33 13.27 -7.12
N SER A 459 16.05 13.40 -5.99
CA SER A 459 17.33 14.08 -5.96
C SER A 459 18.09 13.53 -7.16
N GLN A 460 18.64 14.41 -7.98
CA GLN A 460 19.32 14.05 -9.21
C GLN A 460 20.64 13.34 -8.89
N SER A 461 20.58 12.15 -8.28
CA SER A 461 21.59 11.15 -8.52
C SER A 461 21.44 10.80 -10.00
N ASN A 462 22.32 11.37 -10.82
CA ASN A 462 22.56 10.97 -12.20
C ASN A 462 23.14 9.55 -12.24
N LYS A 463 22.39 8.58 -11.71
CA LYS A 463 22.61 7.17 -11.94
C LYS A 463 22.00 6.86 -13.30
N LYS A 464 22.77 7.19 -14.33
CA LYS A 464 22.55 6.72 -15.69
C LYS A 464 22.43 5.20 -15.64
N THR A 465 21.20 4.68 -15.70
CA THR A 465 20.94 3.25 -15.87
C THR A 465 21.38 2.91 -17.28
N ASN A 466 22.65 2.52 -17.44
CA ASN A 466 23.17 1.96 -18.68
C ASN A 466 22.45 0.62 -18.91
N LEU A 467 21.27 0.69 -19.56
CA LEU A 467 20.61 -0.48 -20.08
C LEU A 467 21.32 -0.93 -21.35
N ASP A 468 21.62 -2.21 -21.43
CA ASP A 468 22.26 -2.80 -22.61
C ASP A 468 21.20 -3.09 -23.69
N MET A 469 21.06 -2.17 -24.65
CA MET A 469 20.10 -2.32 -25.76
C MET A 469 20.45 -3.45 -26.74
N ASP A 470 21.69 -3.93 -26.76
CA ASP A 470 22.06 -5.12 -27.52
C ASP A 470 21.59 -6.40 -26.82
N ILE A 471 21.70 -6.48 -25.49
CA ILE A 471 21.11 -7.57 -24.70
C ILE A 471 19.58 -7.52 -24.76
N PHE A 472 18.96 -6.34 -24.74
CA PHE A 472 17.52 -6.16 -24.93
C PHE A 472 17.08 -6.77 -26.28
N ALA A 473 17.65 -6.26 -27.38
CA ALA A 473 17.37 -6.70 -28.75
C ALA A 473 17.64 -8.19 -28.97
N LYS A 474 18.75 -8.71 -28.43
CA LYS A 474 19.11 -10.13 -28.51
C LYS A 474 18.15 -11.01 -27.72
N THR A 475 17.67 -10.54 -26.56
CA THR A 475 16.72 -11.29 -25.71
C THR A 475 15.33 -11.33 -26.32
N LEU A 476 14.86 -10.22 -26.91
CA LEU A 476 13.65 -10.20 -27.75
C LEU A 476 13.77 -11.22 -28.89
N ARG A 477 14.80 -11.09 -29.74
CA ARG A 477 15.02 -12.00 -30.89
C ARG A 477 15.09 -13.48 -30.52
N LYS A 478 15.76 -13.81 -29.42
CA LYS A 478 15.93 -15.20 -28.94
C LYS A 478 14.63 -15.82 -28.43
N ARG A 479 13.68 -15.00 -27.97
CA ARG A 479 12.41 -15.47 -27.37
C ARG A 479 11.21 -15.28 -28.29
N ALA A 480 11.33 -14.52 -29.37
CA ALA A 480 10.21 -14.24 -30.26
C ALA A 480 9.66 -15.51 -30.92
N GLU A 481 8.39 -15.82 -30.66
CA GLU A 481 7.67 -16.92 -31.29
C GLU A 481 7.25 -16.57 -32.72
N SER A 482 6.79 -17.58 -33.48
CA SER A 482 6.28 -17.40 -34.85
C SER A 482 4.89 -16.74 -34.91
N LYS A 483 4.13 -16.77 -33.81
CA LYS A 483 2.78 -16.19 -33.65
C LYS A 483 2.58 -15.70 -32.21
N SER A 484 1.70 -14.70 -32.04
CA SER A 484 1.35 -14.13 -30.73
C SER A 484 0.92 -15.20 -29.72
N GLN A 485 1.32 -15.02 -28.46
CA GLN A 485 1.05 -15.90 -27.33
C GLN A 485 0.22 -15.21 -26.23
N GLY A 486 -0.25 -13.98 -26.47
CA GLY A 486 -0.94 -13.13 -25.48
C GLY A 486 -0.05 -12.70 -24.31
N LYS A 487 1.29 -12.70 -24.48
CA LYS A 487 2.28 -12.53 -23.41
C LYS A 487 3.28 -11.39 -23.68
N CYS A 488 2.98 -10.50 -24.63
CA CYS A 488 3.83 -9.37 -25.04
C CYS A 488 4.53 -8.64 -23.87
N ALA A 489 3.77 -8.21 -22.86
CA ALA A 489 4.29 -7.56 -21.64
C ALA A 489 5.34 -8.41 -20.88
N LYS A 490 5.12 -9.72 -20.77
CA LYS A 490 6.05 -10.64 -20.11
C LYS A 490 7.35 -10.80 -20.92
N TYR A 491 7.29 -10.76 -22.25
CA TYR A 491 8.46 -10.95 -23.11
C TYR A 491 9.32 -9.67 -23.15
N VAL A 492 8.70 -8.50 -23.33
CA VAL A 492 9.38 -7.21 -23.22
C VAL A 492 9.97 -7.01 -21.82
N ARG A 493 9.26 -7.41 -20.75
CA ARG A 493 9.81 -7.44 -19.39
C ARG A 493 11.11 -8.21 -19.28
N ILE A 494 11.14 -9.45 -19.78
CA ILE A 494 12.32 -10.32 -19.65
C ILE A 494 13.51 -9.75 -20.45
N ALA A 495 13.25 -9.10 -21.59
CA ALA A 495 14.28 -8.39 -22.34
C ALA A 495 14.80 -7.16 -21.58
N LEU A 496 13.92 -6.35 -20.98
CA LEU A 496 14.29 -5.21 -20.13
C LEU A 496 15.14 -5.65 -18.93
N GLU A 497 14.70 -6.68 -18.21
CA GLU A 497 15.45 -7.26 -17.07
C GLU A 497 16.82 -7.79 -17.48
N ALA A 498 16.91 -8.46 -18.64
CA ALA A 498 18.18 -8.94 -19.18
C ALA A 498 19.13 -7.77 -19.53
N ALA A 499 18.59 -6.66 -20.03
CA ALA A 499 19.31 -5.42 -20.29
C ALA A 499 19.69 -4.63 -19.03
N GLY A 500 19.29 -5.07 -17.83
CA GLY A 500 19.62 -4.44 -16.55
C GLY A 500 18.53 -3.53 -15.96
N ALA A 501 17.32 -3.53 -16.52
CA ALA A 501 16.22 -2.70 -16.03
C ALA A 501 15.59 -3.23 -14.73
N ASP A 502 15.30 -2.33 -13.79
CA ASP A 502 14.49 -2.62 -12.61
C ASP A 502 12.99 -2.50 -12.91
N THR A 503 12.42 -3.63 -13.33
CA THR A 503 10.98 -3.84 -13.57
C THR A 503 10.18 -4.09 -12.28
N THR A 504 10.78 -3.98 -11.09
CA THR A 504 10.07 -4.21 -9.82
C THR A 504 8.85 -3.28 -9.71
N GLY A 505 7.67 -3.88 -9.55
CA GLY A 505 6.39 -3.17 -9.52
C GLY A 505 5.74 -2.95 -10.88
N HIS A 506 6.21 -3.63 -11.94
CA HIS A 506 5.57 -3.56 -13.26
C HIS A 506 4.09 -3.98 -13.22
N PRO A 507 3.24 -3.43 -14.10
CA PRO A 507 1.84 -3.82 -14.19
C PRO A 507 1.65 -5.11 -14.99
N VAL A 508 0.45 -5.69 -14.92
CA VAL A 508 0.04 -6.84 -15.74
C VAL A 508 -0.38 -6.41 -17.15
N PRO A 509 -1.25 -5.40 -17.35
CA PRO A 509 -1.65 -4.97 -18.70
C PRO A 509 -0.50 -4.25 -19.41
N ALA A 510 -0.28 -4.59 -20.68
CA ALA A 510 0.78 -4.03 -21.53
C ALA A 510 0.67 -2.50 -21.69
N SER A 511 -0.58 -2.02 -21.85
CA SER A 511 -0.97 -0.61 -21.90
C SER A 511 -0.48 0.25 -20.72
N ASP A 512 -0.27 -0.35 -19.54
CA ASP A 512 0.05 0.37 -18.32
C ASP A 512 1.57 0.50 -18.08
N TRP A 513 2.44 -0.04 -18.96
CA TRP A 513 3.90 -0.17 -18.73
C TRP A 513 4.73 1.11 -18.71
N GLY A 514 4.21 2.23 -19.22
CA GLY A 514 4.94 3.51 -19.29
C GLY A 514 5.69 3.96 -18.02
N PRO A 515 5.12 3.85 -16.79
CA PRO A 515 5.81 4.16 -15.53
C PRO A 515 7.09 3.34 -15.33
N THR A 516 7.04 2.05 -15.69
CA THR A 516 8.18 1.13 -15.56
C THR A 516 9.28 1.47 -16.56
N LEU A 517 8.92 1.93 -17.75
CA LEU A 517 9.89 2.42 -18.74
C LEU A 517 10.56 3.71 -18.26
N ILE A 518 9.76 4.69 -17.82
CA ILE A 518 10.26 6.00 -17.34
C ILE A 518 11.21 5.84 -16.15
N LYS A 519 10.87 4.98 -15.19
CA LYS A 519 11.73 4.59 -14.05
C LYS A 519 13.12 4.09 -14.48
N ASN A 520 13.22 3.49 -15.68
CA ASN A 520 14.44 2.88 -16.21
C ASN A 520 15.20 3.77 -17.23
N GLY A 521 14.86 5.06 -17.30
CA GLY A 521 15.57 6.05 -18.12
C GLY A 521 14.95 6.29 -19.51
N TYR A 522 13.84 5.64 -19.83
CA TYR A 522 13.08 5.98 -21.04
C TYR A 522 12.37 7.33 -20.88
N LYS A 523 12.25 8.07 -21.98
CA LYS A 523 11.32 9.19 -22.09
C LYS A 523 10.25 8.86 -23.11
N GLU A 524 9.03 9.31 -22.84
CA GLU A 524 7.96 9.29 -23.82
C GLU A 524 8.23 10.39 -24.86
N VAL A 525 8.16 10.01 -26.14
CA VAL A 525 8.46 10.86 -27.29
C VAL A 525 7.33 10.78 -28.31
N THR A 526 7.26 11.73 -29.24
CA THR A 526 6.35 11.64 -30.38
C THR A 526 6.66 10.36 -31.19
N PRO A 527 5.64 9.58 -31.63
CA PRO A 527 5.89 8.32 -32.31
C PRO A 527 6.72 8.46 -33.58
N ALA A 528 7.88 7.79 -33.60
CA ALA A 528 8.82 7.75 -34.73
C ALA A 528 8.90 6.30 -35.28
N PHE A 529 7.80 5.84 -35.90
CA PHE A 529 7.70 4.49 -36.46
C PHE A 529 8.37 4.34 -37.83
N ASP A 530 8.62 5.46 -38.49
CA ASP A 530 9.42 5.66 -39.70
C ASP A 530 10.93 5.55 -39.42
N HIS A 531 11.38 6.08 -38.28
CA HIS A 531 12.79 6.08 -37.87
C HIS A 531 12.99 5.49 -36.44
N PRO A 532 12.66 4.20 -36.24
CA PRO A 532 12.84 3.52 -34.98
C PRO A 532 14.32 3.26 -34.67
N GLN A 533 14.69 3.32 -33.40
CA GLN A 533 16.03 3.07 -32.90
C GLN A 533 16.04 1.79 -32.04
N LYS A 534 17.16 1.05 -32.08
CA LYS A 534 17.35 -0.17 -31.30
C LYS A 534 17.14 0.13 -29.81
N GLY A 535 16.18 -0.57 -29.19
CA GLY A 535 15.81 -0.34 -27.80
C GLY A 535 14.53 0.48 -27.59
N ASP A 536 14.02 1.14 -28.63
CA ASP A 536 12.71 1.82 -28.56
C ASP A 536 11.60 0.85 -28.22
N ILE A 537 10.59 1.34 -27.50
CA ILE A 537 9.42 0.56 -27.08
C ILE A 537 8.16 1.36 -27.41
N TYR A 538 7.19 0.73 -28.06
CA TYR A 538 5.85 1.28 -28.17
C TYR A 538 4.84 0.49 -27.34
N ILE A 539 3.82 1.20 -26.89
CA ILE A 539 2.67 0.68 -26.15
C ILE A 539 1.40 1.05 -26.92
N ILE A 540 0.47 0.11 -27.06
CA ILE A 540 -0.90 0.37 -27.53
C ILE A 540 -1.81 0.43 -26.31
N THR A 541 -2.66 1.47 -26.22
CA THR A 541 -3.63 1.62 -25.13
C THR A 541 -4.74 0.56 -25.20
N LYS A 542 -5.45 0.34 -24.08
CA LYS A 542 -6.62 -0.55 -24.02
C LYS A 542 -7.68 -0.09 -25.04
N THR A 543 -8.29 -1.02 -25.77
CA THR A 543 -9.53 -0.78 -26.55
C THR A 543 -10.61 -1.77 -26.12
N ALA A 544 -11.85 -1.60 -26.60
CA ALA A 544 -12.95 -2.52 -26.29
C ALA A 544 -12.61 -3.99 -26.65
N SER A 545 -11.96 -4.20 -27.80
CA SER A 545 -11.50 -5.51 -28.26
C SER A 545 -10.20 -5.97 -27.61
N HIS A 546 -9.38 -5.03 -27.10
CA HIS A 546 -8.02 -5.28 -26.62
C HIS A 546 -7.81 -4.72 -25.22
N GLN A 547 -8.49 -5.31 -24.22
CA GLN A 547 -8.58 -4.81 -22.83
C GLN A 547 -7.24 -4.71 -22.08
N TYR A 548 -6.18 -5.41 -22.53
CA TYR A 548 -4.85 -5.33 -21.94
C TYR A 548 -3.90 -4.37 -22.70
N GLY A 549 -4.27 -3.93 -23.90
CA GLY A 549 -3.38 -3.25 -24.84
C GLY A 549 -2.25 -4.14 -25.35
N HIS A 550 -1.21 -3.53 -25.93
CA HIS A 550 -0.02 -4.23 -26.45
C HIS A 550 1.27 -3.49 -26.10
N ILE A 551 2.41 -4.20 -26.16
CA ILE A 551 3.75 -3.61 -26.00
C ILE A 551 4.76 -4.39 -26.84
N ALA A 552 5.64 -3.67 -27.55
CA ALA A 552 6.72 -4.25 -28.35
C ALA A 552 7.97 -3.39 -28.26
N GLY A 553 9.14 -4.01 -28.35
CA GLY A 553 10.44 -3.35 -28.48
C GLY A 553 11.04 -3.51 -29.88
N TYR A 554 11.85 -2.54 -30.31
CA TYR A 554 12.58 -2.60 -31.57
C TYR A 554 13.96 -3.21 -31.35
N ASP A 555 14.29 -4.27 -32.09
CA ASP A 555 15.57 -4.99 -31.95
C ASP A 555 16.71 -4.38 -32.79
N GLY A 556 16.45 -3.29 -33.51
CA GLY A 556 17.36 -2.67 -34.46
C GLY A 556 17.05 -2.98 -35.93
N THR A 557 16.17 -3.95 -36.23
CA THR A 557 15.66 -4.20 -37.59
C THR A 557 14.14 -4.35 -37.65
N GLN A 558 13.51 -4.90 -36.61
CA GLN A 558 12.06 -5.14 -36.57
C GLN A 558 11.45 -4.96 -35.17
N TRP A 559 10.13 -4.78 -35.14
CA TRP A 559 9.36 -4.79 -33.90
C TRP A 559 9.15 -6.24 -33.41
N ILE A 560 9.37 -6.44 -32.12
CA ILE A 560 9.22 -7.74 -31.45
C ILE A 560 8.52 -7.55 -30.09
N SER A 561 7.53 -8.38 -29.85
CA SER A 561 6.81 -8.46 -28.57
C SER A 561 7.03 -9.85 -27.95
N ASP A 562 5.99 -10.68 -27.89
CA ASP A 562 6.11 -12.13 -27.72
C ASP A 562 6.29 -12.87 -29.06
N PHE A 563 6.10 -12.18 -30.18
CA PHE A 563 6.33 -12.71 -31.53
C PHE A 563 7.02 -11.67 -32.45
N ARG A 564 7.50 -12.13 -33.61
CA ARG A 564 8.06 -11.27 -34.66
C ARG A 564 6.96 -10.56 -35.43
N GLN A 565 6.96 -9.23 -35.42
CA GLN A 565 5.94 -8.45 -36.09
C GLN A 565 6.41 -7.94 -37.46
N LYS A 566 5.50 -7.90 -38.44
CA LYS A 566 5.75 -7.28 -39.76
C LYS A 566 5.70 -5.75 -39.70
N SER A 567 4.96 -5.17 -38.77
CA SER A 567 4.86 -3.73 -38.51
C SER A 567 4.37 -3.47 -37.09
N GLN A 568 4.26 -2.19 -36.71
CA GLN A 568 3.61 -1.72 -35.49
C GLN A 568 2.08 -1.93 -35.50
N VAL A 569 1.47 -2.01 -36.69
CA VAL A 569 0.02 -2.16 -36.90
C VAL A 569 -0.36 -3.64 -36.77
N ILE A 570 -0.54 -4.09 -35.53
CA ILE A 570 -0.92 -5.47 -35.20
C ILE A 570 -2.43 -5.70 -35.05
N TYR A 571 -3.21 -4.63 -34.96
CA TYR A 571 -4.65 -4.64 -34.73
C TYR A 571 -5.38 -3.99 -35.91
N LYS A 572 -6.63 -4.41 -36.16
CA LYS A 572 -7.47 -3.87 -37.26
C LYS A 572 -8.30 -2.66 -36.82
N ASP A 573 -8.56 -2.50 -35.53
CA ASP A 573 -9.23 -1.34 -34.93
C ASP A 573 -8.30 -0.12 -34.86
N LYS A 574 -8.90 1.08 -34.85
CA LYS A 574 -8.17 2.34 -34.64
C LYS A 574 -7.70 2.40 -33.19
N VAL A 575 -6.39 2.43 -33.00
CA VAL A 575 -5.73 2.34 -31.69
C VAL A 575 -4.80 3.53 -31.43
N ASN A 576 -4.58 3.86 -30.16
CA ASN A 576 -3.65 4.93 -29.76
C ASN A 576 -2.31 4.34 -29.33
N TYR A 577 -1.23 4.97 -29.79
CA TYR A 577 0.15 4.57 -29.48
C TYR A 577 0.80 5.54 -28.49
N ARG A 578 1.65 5.00 -27.61
CA ARG A 578 2.61 5.72 -26.79
C ARG A 578 4.01 5.20 -27.12
N TYR A 579 4.98 6.08 -27.30
CA TYR A 579 6.31 5.71 -27.82
C TYR A 579 7.40 6.13 -26.84
N PHE A 580 8.33 5.24 -26.55
CA PHE A 580 9.36 5.40 -25.53
C PHE A 580 10.74 5.15 -26.10
N ARG A 581 11.67 6.10 -25.87
CA ARG A 581 13.08 6.03 -26.27
C ARG A 581 13.98 6.28 -25.06
N ILE A 582 15.07 5.53 -24.94
CA ILE A 582 16.07 5.74 -23.89
C ILE A 582 17.03 6.87 -24.28
N GLN A 583 17.50 7.67 -23.31
CA GLN A 583 18.38 8.84 -23.51
C GLN A 583 19.65 8.75 -22.65
#